data_AF-A0A429GQR8-F1
#
_entry.id   AF-A0A429GQR8-F1
#
_cell.length_a   1.000
_cell.length_b   1.000
_cell.length_c   1.000
_cell.angle_alpha   90.00
_cell.angle_beta   90.00
_cell.angle_gamma   90.00
#
_symmetry.space_group_name_H-M   'P 1'
#
loop_
_entity.id
_entity.type
_entity.pdbx_description
1 polymer ?
#
loop_
_entity_poly.entity_id
_entity_poly.type
_entity_poly.pdbx_seq_one_letter_code
_entity_poly.pdbx_strand_id
1 'polypeptide(L)'
;MASLEKGEVIAVMGKNKGLEETQFGGSYLHFEDCHLRRIEELKEFKAEFEKETGILKIKNFGYDLEVKVRSPEGELLPEATLFIPSVKYYETLQIVKVFDILTGLLTNPKGPRPGEYSVLVREIDNKNLLYEEKFSIGGPEKAKMEIEIQGSWEKAWEGYEYYIKGMKVTFVNSEKIPIIIRSPHVGIYKDDTSLCSCSQWFGELETTILQPGENKTYILTLCSAFYPVTTDAKGGEYKLTLKIYIRGEIIKELETTLKVPPLS
;
A
#
# COMPACT_ATOMS: atom_id res chain seq x y z
N MET A 1 47.86 21.15 2.92
CA MET A 1 47.10 19.92 2.58
C MET A 1 46.74 19.27 3.90
N ALA A 2 45.46 18.97 4.14
CA ALA A 2 45.06 18.19 5.32
C ALA A 2 45.70 16.79 5.22
N SER A 3 46.29 16.30 6.31
CA SER A 3 46.84 14.95 6.36
C SER A 3 45.71 13.92 6.32
N LEU A 4 45.83 12.92 5.45
CA LEU A 4 44.91 11.78 5.42
C LEU A 4 45.20 10.85 6.61
N GLU A 5 44.17 10.39 7.30
CA GLU A 5 44.29 9.45 8.41
C GLU A 5 44.21 8.00 7.93
N LYS A 6 44.90 7.09 8.64
CA LYS A 6 44.87 5.66 8.32
C LYS A 6 43.45 5.12 8.54
N GLY A 7 42.79 4.71 7.46
CA GLY A 7 41.41 4.20 7.47
C GLY A 7 40.38 5.16 6.86
N GLU A 8 40.79 6.37 6.48
CA GLU A 8 39.94 7.35 5.80
C GLU A 8 39.55 6.85 4.40
N VAL A 9 38.26 6.88 4.08
CA VAL A 9 37.73 6.47 2.77
C VAL A 9 37.84 7.66 1.82
N ILE A 10 38.74 7.55 0.84
CA ILE A 10 38.98 8.57 -0.17
C ILE A 10 38.44 8.12 -1.53
N ALA A 11 37.87 9.06 -2.27
CA ALA A 11 37.43 8.84 -3.64
C ALA A 11 38.53 9.26 -4.63
N VAL A 12 38.65 8.48 -5.71
CA VAL A 12 39.49 8.82 -6.86
C VAL A 12 38.58 9.40 -7.93
N MET A 13 38.71 10.69 -8.22
CA MET A 13 38.05 11.30 -9.37
C MET A 13 39.05 11.47 -10.49
N GLY A 14 38.69 11.09 -11.71
CA GLY A 14 39.50 11.28 -12.89
C GLY A 14 38.68 11.13 -14.16
N LYS A 15 39.26 11.47 -15.30
CA LYS A 15 38.64 11.27 -16.60
C LYS A 15 38.81 9.81 -17.02
N ASN A 16 37.70 9.07 -17.08
CA ASN A 16 37.69 7.70 -17.59
C ASN A 16 38.01 7.70 -19.10
N LYS A 17 39.09 7.02 -19.50
CA LYS A 17 39.53 6.87 -20.90
C LYS A 17 39.17 5.53 -21.52
N GLY A 18 38.51 4.65 -20.77
CA GLY A 18 38.06 3.35 -21.21
C GLY A 18 38.85 2.20 -20.60
N LEU A 19 38.58 0.99 -21.11
CA LEU A 19 39.33 -0.22 -20.78
C LEU A 19 40.57 -0.31 -21.66
N GLU A 20 41.74 -0.42 -21.05
CA GLU A 20 42.99 -0.72 -21.75
C GLU A 20 43.39 -2.18 -21.51
N GLU A 21 43.83 -2.85 -22.55
CA GLU A 21 44.37 -4.21 -22.47
C GLU A 21 45.85 -4.18 -22.13
N THR A 22 46.23 -4.99 -21.15
CA THR A 22 47.61 -5.25 -20.82
C THR A 22 48.21 -6.26 -21.79
N GLN A 23 49.53 -6.19 -21.98
CA GLN A 23 50.29 -7.16 -22.79
C GLN A 23 50.17 -8.62 -22.32
N PHE A 24 49.64 -8.86 -21.12
CA PHE A 24 49.44 -10.18 -20.52
C PHE A 24 47.97 -10.63 -20.50
N GLY A 25 47.08 -9.94 -21.23
CA GLY A 25 45.68 -10.37 -21.41
C GLY A 25 44.71 -9.99 -20.28
N GLY A 26 45.12 -9.13 -19.34
CA GLY A 26 44.20 -8.48 -18.39
C GLY A 26 43.72 -7.12 -18.91
N SER A 27 42.53 -6.68 -18.50
CA SER A 27 42.03 -5.32 -18.81
C SER A 27 41.94 -4.49 -17.53
N TYR A 28 42.27 -3.20 -17.60
CA TYR A 28 42.06 -2.25 -16.51
C TYR A 28 41.31 -1.01 -17.01
N LEU A 29 40.59 -0.33 -16.11
CA LEU A 29 40.03 0.99 -16.38
C LEU A 29 41.13 2.04 -16.28
N HIS A 30 41.38 2.76 -17.38
CA HIS A 30 42.36 3.84 -17.43
C HIS A 30 41.70 5.17 -17.03
N PHE A 31 42.30 5.85 -16.06
CA PHE A 31 41.87 7.17 -15.61
C PHE A 31 43.02 8.18 -15.77
N GLU A 32 42.73 9.33 -16.35
CA GLU A 32 43.65 10.48 -16.42
C GLU A 32 43.22 11.60 -15.48
N ASP A 33 44.15 12.51 -15.18
CA ASP A 33 43.90 13.69 -14.33
C ASP A 33 43.27 13.33 -12.97
N CYS A 34 43.80 12.27 -12.36
CA CYS A 34 43.26 11.73 -11.12
C CYS A 34 43.56 12.65 -9.94
N HIS A 35 42.52 12.93 -9.15
CA HIS A 35 42.62 13.66 -7.90
C HIS A 35 41.98 12.87 -6.77
N LEU A 36 42.66 12.86 -5.63
CA LEU A 36 42.08 12.34 -4.39
C LEU A 36 41.19 13.42 -3.78
N ARG A 37 39.99 13.01 -3.40
CA ARG A 37 39.01 13.84 -2.70
C ARG A 37 38.44 13.05 -1.54
N ARG A 38 38.08 13.75 -0.47
CA ARG A 38 37.33 13.14 0.63
C ARG A 38 35.96 12.74 0.12
N ILE A 39 35.46 11.57 0.49
CA ILE A 39 34.15 11.12 0.00
C ILE A 39 33.05 12.08 0.44
N GLU A 40 33.21 12.71 1.61
CA GLU A 40 32.33 13.75 2.14
C GLU A 40 32.23 14.99 1.24
N GLU A 41 33.28 15.31 0.48
CA GLU A 41 33.31 16.42 -0.48
C GLU A 41 32.60 16.07 -1.79
N LEU A 42 32.35 14.78 -2.04
CA LEU A 42 31.74 14.28 -3.28
C LEU A 42 30.34 13.69 -3.08
N LYS A 43 29.88 13.64 -1.83
CA LYS A 43 28.57 13.12 -1.48
C LYS A 43 27.49 13.89 -2.25
N GLU A 44 26.73 13.16 -3.07
CA GLU A 44 25.64 13.73 -3.86
C GLU A 44 24.34 13.02 -3.52
N PHE A 45 23.28 13.82 -3.34
CA PHE A 45 21.97 13.33 -3.00
C PHE A 45 20.88 14.15 -3.69
N LYS A 46 19.96 13.47 -4.34
CA LYS A 46 18.71 14.04 -4.85
C LYS A 46 17.58 13.03 -4.64
N ALA A 47 16.44 13.51 -4.15
CA ALA A 47 15.25 12.70 -4.02
C ALA A 47 14.01 13.42 -4.56
N GLU A 48 13.07 12.65 -5.08
CA GLU A 48 11.78 13.11 -5.57
C GLU A 48 10.72 12.05 -5.25
N PHE A 49 9.58 12.48 -4.71
CA PHE A 49 8.49 11.60 -4.32
C PHE A 49 7.21 11.90 -5.11
N GLU A 50 6.70 10.89 -5.79
CA GLU A 50 5.43 10.92 -6.52
C GLU A 50 4.30 10.53 -5.57
N LYS A 51 3.49 11.51 -5.14
CA LYS A 51 2.48 11.34 -4.07
C LYS A 51 1.32 10.44 -4.49
N GLU A 52 1.03 10.40 -5.79
CA GLU A 52 -0.07 9.63 -6.37
C GLU A 52 0.26 8.14 -6.42
N THR A 53 1.52 7.79 -6.72
CA THR A 53 1.98 6.41 -6.93
C THR A 53 2.75 5.84 -5.73
N GLY A 54 3.19 6.71 -4.82
CA GLY A 54 4.02 6.32 -3.68
C GLY A 54 5.45 5.96 -4.08
N ILE A 55 5.91 6.39 -5.26
CA ILE A 55 7.25 6.11 -5.77
C ILE A 55 8.20 7.20 -5.29
N LEU A 56 9.22 6.79 -4.53
CA LEU A 56 10.36 7.62 -4.15
C LEU A 56 11.56 7.27 -5.03
N LYS A 57 12.01 8.26 -5.80
CA LYS A 57 13.23 8.18 -6.63
C LYS A 57 14.38 8.81 -5.86
N ILE A 58 15.46 8.05 -5.64
CA ILE A 58 16.66 8.53 -4.95
C ILE A 58 17.86 8.37 -5.89
N LYS A 59 18.52 9.47 -6.18
CA LYS A 59 19.87 9.51 -6.75
C LYS A 59 20.85 9.74 -5.62
N ASN A 60 21.76 8.79 -5.43
CA ASN A 60 22.70 8.77 -4.32
C ASN A 60 24.11 8.40 -4.80
N PHE A 61 25.10 9.12 -4.27
CA PHE A 61 26.51 8.76 -4.32
C PHE A 61 27.15 8.99 -2.94
N GLY A 62 27.81 7.96 -2.42
CA GLY A 62 28.61 8.07 -1.19
C GLY A 62 27.83 8.11 0.14
N TYR A 63 26.49 8.07 0.16
CA TYR A 63 25.72 7.95 1.40
C TYR A 63 25.21 6.53 1.64
N ASP A 64 25.32 6.06 2.88
CA ASP A 64 24.50 4.94 3.39
C ASP A 64 23.20 5.52 3.94
N LEU A 65 22.06 5.12 3.36
CA LEU A 65 20.78 5.78 3.60
C LEU A 65 19.76 4.82 4.25
N GLU A 66 18.95 5.38 5.14
CA GLU A 66 17.69 4.78 5.58
C GLU A 66 16.49 5.59 5.05
N VAL A 67 15.50 4.89 4.50
CA VAL A 67 14.18 5.45 4.18
C VAL A 67 13.24 5.04 5.29
N LYS A 68 12.55 6.02 5.88
CA LYS A 68 11.56 5.83 6.96
C LYS A 68 10.26 6.51 6.64
N VAL A 69 9.18 6.00 7.20
CA VAL A 69 7.87 6.63 7.14
C VAL A 69 7.43 7.05 8.54
N ARG A 70 6.99 8.30 8.67
CA ARG A 70 6.33 8.84 9.87
C ARG A 70 4.82 8.77 9.67
N SER A 71 4.11 8.21 10.64
CA SER A 71 2.64 8.10 10.64
C SER A 71 1.97 9.45 10.93
N PRO A 72 0.64 9.55 10.73
CA PRO A 72 -0.16 10.72 11.09
C PRO A 72 -0.11 11.07 12.58
N GLU A 73 0.10 10.09 13.44
CA GLU A 73 0.29 10.28 14.88
C GLU A 73 1.69 10.79 15.25
N GLY A 74 2.58 10.95 14.26
CA GLY A 74 3.95 11.43 14.45
C GLY A 74 4.96 10.33 14.82
N GLU A 75 4.53 9.08 14.93
CA GLU A 75 5.39 7.94 15.25
C GLU A 75 6.18 7.52 13.99
N LEU A 76 7.49 7.26 14.13
CA LEU A 76 8.24 6.57 13.07
C LEU A 76 7.82 5.11 13.06
N LEU A 77 7.47 4.59 11.88
CA LEU A 77 7.08 3.20 11.70
C LEU A 77 8.35 2.36 11.53
N PRO A 78 8.83 1.62 12.57
CA PRO A 78 10.13 0.95 12.50
C PRO A 78 10.14 -0.16 11.45
N GLU A 79 9.00 -0.80 11.30
CA GLU A 79 8.71 -1.85 10.31
C GLU A 79 8.69 -1.32 8.87
N ALA A 80 8.57 0.00 8.68
CA ALA A 80 8.63 0.68 7.39
C ALA A 80 10.01 1.33 7.14
N THR A 81 11.08 0.61 7.49
CA THR A 81 12.46 1.05 7.27
C THR A 81 13.07 0.27 6.11
N LEU A 82 13.58 0.98 5.10
CA LEU A 82 14.36 0.39 4.01
C LEU A 82 15.79 0.93 4.05
N PHE A 83 16.77 0.04 3.94
CA PHE A 83 18.18 0.41 3.85
C PHE A 83 18.64 0.46 2.40
N ILE A 84 19.31 1.55 2.03
CA ILE A 84 19.91 1.74 0.71
C ILE A 84 21.42 1.88 0.92
N PRO A 85 22.21 0.86 0.53
CA PRO A 85 23.66 0.92 0.70
C PRO A 85 24.29 1.98 -0.22
N SER A 86 25.41 2.52 0.23
CA SER A 86 26.22 3.45 -0.54
C SER A 86 26.69 2.82 -1.84
N VAL A 87 26.46 3.51 -2.95
CA VAL A 87 27.06 3.16 -4.24
C VAL A 87 28.33 4.01 -4.42
N LYS A 88 29.45 3.31 -4.63
CA LYS A 88 30.81 3.88 -4.57
C LYS A 88 31.48 4.07 -5.94
N TYR A 89 30.80 3.69 -7.02
CA TYR A 89 31.41 3.63 -8.36
C TYR A 89 30.71 4.49 -9.41
N TYR A 90 29.40 4.69 -9.30
CA TYR A 90 28.61 5.51 -10.22
C TYR A 90 27.32 5.98 -9.54
N GLU A 91 26.78 7.12 -9.98
CA GLU A 91 25.47 7.58 -9.55
C GLU A 91 24.41 6.54 -9.93
N THR A 92 23.61 6.09 -8.97
CA THR A 92 22.51 5.15 -9.23
C THR A 92 21.17 5.76 -8.85
N LEU A 93 20.18 5.49 -9.69
CA LEU A 93 18.78 5.74 -9.37
C LEU A 93 18.22 4.52 -8.63
N GLN A 94 17.82 4.75 -7.39
CA GLN A 94 17.09 3.79 -6.55
C GLN A 94 15.61 4.15 -6.59
N ILE A 95 14.75 3.13 -6.75
CA ILE A 95 13.29 3.28 -6.78
C ILE A 95 12.73 2.56 -5.57
N VAL A 96 12.06 3.30 -4.69
CA VAL A 96 11.42 2.79 -3.48
C VAL A 96 9.91 2.94 -3.58
N LYS A 97 9.18 1.84 -3.38
CA LYS A 97 7.71 1.83 -3.36
C LYS A 97 7.19 1.99 -1.93
N VAL A 98 6.97 3.23 -1.51
CA VAL A 98 6.60 3.58 -0.14
C VAL A 98 5.26 2.95 0.26
N PHE A 99 4.30 2.87 -0.66
CA PHE A 99 3.00 2.27 -0.38
C PHE A 99 3.07 0.77 -0.14
N ASP A 100 3.90 0.03 -0.88
CA ASP A 100 4.13 -1.40 -0.65
C ASP A 100 4.65 -1.63 0.78
N ILE A 101 5.62 -0.80 1.21
CA ILE A 101 6.17 -0.83 2.57
C ILE A 101 5.07 -0.60 3.62
N LEU A 102 4.20 0.40 3.41
CA LEU A 102 3.08 0.67 4.31
C LEU A 102 2.09 -0.49 4.38
N THR A 103 1.74 -1.09 3.23
CA THR A 103 0.78 -2.21 3.17
C THR A 103 1.32 -3.53 3.70
N GLY A 104 2.65 -3.73 3.67
CA GLY A 104 3.32 -4.92 4.21
C GLY A 104 3.24 -5.07 5.74
N LEU A 105 2.69 -4.09 6.45
CA LEU A 105 2.52 -4.07 7.91
C LEU A 105 1.34 -4.95 8.39
N LEU A 106 1.21 -6.16 7.84
CA LEU A 106 0.06 -7.07 7.99
C LEU A 106 -0.25 -7.46 9.45
N THR A 107 0.75 -7.44 10.34
CA THR A 107 0.62 -7.85 11.74
C THR A 107 0.38 -6.69 12.70
N ASN A 108 0.47 -5.44 12.24
CA ASN A 108 0.37 -4.29 13.13
C ASN A 108 -1.11 -3.96 13.43
N PRO A 109 -1.59 -4.09 14.68
CA PRO A 109 -2.94 -3.67 15.05
C PRO A 109 -3.14 -2.16 14.92
N LYS A 110 -2.06 -1.37 14.81
CA LYS A 110 -2.07 0.06 14.43
C LYS A 110 -1.68 0.30 12.96
N GLY A 111 -1.63 -0.74 12.11
CA GLY A 111 -1.26 -0.66 10.69
C GLY A 111 -1.95 0.49 9.96
N PRO A 112 -1.51 0.85 8.74
CA PRO A 112 -1.67 2.20 8.21
C PRO A 112 -3.10 2.73 8.31
N ARG A 113 -3.18 4.01 8.65
CA ARG A 113 -4.38 4.79 8.93
C ARG A 113 -4.53 5.95 7.95
N PRO A 114 -5.74 6.45 7.71
CA PRO A 114 -5.91 7.69 6.97
C PRO A 114 -5.19 8.85 7.66
N GLY A 115 -4.63 9.78 6.88
CA GLY A 115 -3.98 10.99 7.43
C GLY A 115 -2.78 11.47 6.63
N GLU A 116 -2.06 12.44 7.20
CA GLU A 116 -0.82 12.97 6.65
C GLU A 116 0.38 12.16 7.14
N TYR A 117 1.16 11.62 6.21
CA TYR A 117 2.41 10.92 6.45
C TYR A 117 3.59 11.78 6.00
N SER A 118 4.78 11.47 6.53
CA SER A 118 6.04 11.95 5.96
C SER A 118 6.90 10.77 5.53
N VAL A 119 7.45 10.81 4.31
CA VAL A 119 8.58 9.98 3.93
C VAL A 119 9.87 10.72 4.22
N LEU A 120 10.84 10.03 4.80
CA LEU A 120 12.09 10.58 5.30
C LEU A 120 13.25 9.79 4.72
N VAL A 121 14.27 10.49 4.24
CA VAL A 121 15.55 9.86 3.86
C VAL A 121 16.64 10.44 4.75
N ARG A 122 17.38 9.56 5.42
CA ARG A 122 18.41 9.95 6.39
C ARG A 122 19.69 9.17 6.17
N GLU A 123 20.81 9.75 6.58
CA GLU A 123 22.07 9.02 6.72
C GLU A 123 21.99 8.02 7.88
N ILE A 124 22.49 6.79 7.70
CA ILE A 124 22.44 5.76 8.74
C ILE A 124 23.30 6.13 9.96
N ASP A 125 24.54 6.57 9.72
CA ASP A 125 25.55 6.70 10.79
C ASP A 125 25.27 7.89 11.74
N ASN A 126 24.94 9.06 11.17
CA ASN A 126 24.74 10.29 11.93
C ASN A 126 23.27 10.71 12.03
N LYS A 127 22.34 9.99 11.37
CA LYS A 127 20.90 10.27 11.34
C LYS A 127 20.53 11.65 10.78
N ASN A 128 21.41 12.27 10.01
CA ASN A 128 21.13 13.53 9.33
C ASN A 128 19.95 13.36 8.37
N LEU A 129 18.97 14.23 8.46
CA LEU A 129 17.84 14.26 7.54
C LEU A 129 18.25 14.92 6.23
N LEU A 130 18.19 14.17 5.13
CA LEU A 130 18.53 14.65 3.78
C LEU A 130 17.29 15.04 2.98
N TYR A 131 16.17 14.38 3.23
CA TYR A 131 14.90 14.62 2.55
C TYR A 131 13.71 14.34 3.47
N GLU A 132 12.70 15.19 3.39
CA GLU A 132 11.38 14.96 3.95
C GLU A 132 10.32 15.43 2.95
N GLU A 133 9.32 14.60 2.71
CA GLU A 133 8.15 14.98 1.93
C GLU A 133 6.88 14.49 2.60
N LYS A 134 5.88 15.37 2.65
CA LYS A 134 4.57 15.08 3.22
C LYS A 134 3.59 14.64 2.16
N PHE A 135 2.77 13.64 2.48
CA PHE A 135 1.72 13.15 1.61
C PHE A 135 0.50 12.69 2.41
N SER A 136 -0.67 12.70 1.78
CA SER A 136 -1.92 12.33 2.44
C SER A 136 -2.47 11.03 1.86
N ILE A 137 -2.95 10.17 2.75
CA ILE A 137 -3.73 8.98 2.37
C ILE A 137 -5.16 9.17 2.92
N GLY A 138 -6.14 9.08 2.03
CA GLY A 138 -7.56 9.14 2.36
C GLY A 138 -8.06 7.85 3.00
N GLY A 139 -9.17 7.92 3.74
CA GLY A 139 -9.80 6.74 4.32
C GLY A 139 -10.83 6.10 3.38
N PRO A 140 -11.26 4.88 3.73
CA PRO A 140 -12.16 4.08 2.91
C PRO A 140 -13.52 4.76 2.65
N GLU A 141 -13.93 5.70 3.51
CA GLU A 141 -15.12 6.54 3.34
C GLU A 141 -15.07 7.40 2.06
N LYS A 142 -13.87 7.75 1.59
CA LYS A 142 -13.67 8.54 0.37
C LYS A 142 -13.80 7.71 -0.91
N ALA A 143 -13.72 6.40 -0.83
CA ALA A 143 -13.88 5.54 -2.00
C ALA A 143 -15.36 5.45 -2.40
N LYS A 144 -15.62 5.51 -3.71
CA LYS A 144 -16.90 5.06 -4.25
C LYS A 144 -16.97 3.54 -4.05
N MET A 145 -18.14 3.04 -3.63
CA MET A 145 -18.36 1.62 -3.42
C MET A 145 -19.46 1.12 -4.34
N GLU A 146 -19.20 -0.01 -4.99
CA GLU A 146 -20.14 -0.71 -5.86
C GLU A 146 -20.33 -2.11 -5.32
N ILE A 147 -21.59 -2.57 -5.27
CA ILE A 147 -21.97 -3.79 -4.55
C ILE A 147 -22.82 -4.67 -5.45
N GLU A 148 -22.44 -5.94 -5.55
CA GLU A 148 -23.20 -7.00 -6.21
C GLU A 148 -23.54 -8.06 -5.16
N ILE A 149 -24.83 -8.32 -4.94
CA ILE A 149 -25.30 -9.34 -4.00
C ILE A 149 -25.73 -10.59 -4.77
N GLN A 150 -25.30 -11.74 -4.30
CA GLN A 150 -25.64 -13.05 -4.86
C GLN A 150 -26.45 -13.84 -3.83
N GLY A 151 -27.50 -14.50 -4.28
CA GLY A 151 -28.32 -15.36 -3.44
C GLY A 151 -28.95 -16.49 -4.23
N SER A 152 -29.58 -17.41 -3.52
CA SER A 152 -30.24 -18.56 -4.11
C SER A 152 -31.41 -19.03 -3.26
N TRP A 153 -32.39 -19.64 -3.91
CA TRP A 153 -33.42 -20.43 -3.26
C TRP A 153 -32.83 -21.72 -2.69
N GLU A 154 -33.19 -22.05 -1.47
CA GLU A 154 -32.82 -23.30 -0.81
C GLU A 154 -34.03 -23.98 -0.20
N LYS A 155 -34.00 -25.31 -0.19
CA LYS A 155 -35.06 -26.10 0.43
C LYS A 155 -34.90 -26.06 1.96
N ALA A 156 -35.93 -25.57 2.63
CA ALA A 156 -36.07 -25.55 4.07
C ALA A 156 -37.08 -26.63 4.54
N TRP A 157 -37.30 -26.72 5.86
CA TRP A 157 -38.20 -27.70 6.45
C TRP A 157 -39.66 -27.48 6.03
N GLU A 158 -40.09 -26.22 5.87
CA GLU A 158 -41.48 -25.85 5.57
C GLU A 158 -41.67 -25.22 4.17
N GLY A 159 -40.69 -25.38 3.26
CA GLY A 159 -40.80 -24.85 1.91
C GLY A 159 -39.45 -24.50 1.29
N TYR A 160 -39.41 -23.41 0.54
CA TYR A 160 -38.19 -22.84 0.00
C TYR A 160 -37.99 -21.44 0.54
N GLU A 161 -36.73 -21.11 0.80
CA GLU A 161 -36.29 -19.87 1.41
C GLU A 161 -35.17 -19.26 0.57
N TYR A 162 -35.20 -17.94 0.32
CA TYR A 162 -34.15 -17.28 -0.43
C TYR A 162 -33.10 -16.69 0.51
N TYR A 163 -31.85 -17.13 0.35
CA TYR A 163 -30.72 -16.71 1.18
C TYR A 163 -29.67 -15.96 0.36
N ILE A 164 -29.02 -14.99 0.99
CA ILE A 164 -27.81 -14.36 0.45
C ILE A 164 -26.65 -15.34 0.67
N LYS A 165 -25.89 -15.58 -0.41
CA LYS A 165 -24.78 -16.55 -0.45
C LYS A 165 -23.42 -15.92 -0.67
N GLY A 166 -23.40 -14.73 -1.23
CA GLY A 166 -22.15 -14.03 -1.48
C GLY A 166 -22.38 -12.58 -1.85
N MET A 167 -21.29 -11.83 -1.86
CA MET A 167 -21.30 -10.45 -2.25
C MET A 167 -19.96 -10.07 -2.88
N LYS A 168 -19.98 -9.20 -3.87
CA LYS A 168 -18.78 -8.49 -4.33
C LYS A 168 -18.86 -7.05 -3.89
N VAL A 169 -17.79 -6.56 -3.28
CA VAL A 169 -17.63 -5.15 -2.90
C VAL A 169 -16.45 -4.60 -3.67
N THR A 170 -16.71 -3.65 -4.56
CA THR A 170 -15.67 -2.95 -5.32
C THR A 170 -15.49 -1.56 -4.76
N PHE A 171 -14.26 -1.25 -4.33
CA PHE A 171 -13.83 0.10 -4.00
C PHE A 171 -13.23 0.74 -5.24
N VAL A 172 -13.63 1.96 -5.57
CA VAL A 172 -13.11 2.74 -6.69
C VAL A 172 -12.57 4.05 -6.15
N ASN A 173 -11.30 4.36 -6.44
CA ASN A 173 -10.70 5.63 -6.06
C ASN A 173 -10.90 6.66 -7.17
N SER A 174 -11.92 7.51 -7.00
CA SER A 174 -12.16 8.68 -7.86
C SER A 174 -11.46 9.95 -7.37
N GLU A 175 -10.74 9.88 -6.26
CA GLU A 175 -10.03 11.01 -5.67
C GLU A 175 -8.67 11.21 -6.32
N LYS A 176 -8.08 12.39 -6.10
CA LYS A 176 -6.70 12.71 -6.53
C LYS A 176 -5.63 12.21 -5.56
N ILE A 177 -6.04 11.67 -4.42
CA ILE A 177 -5.14 11.15 -3.38
C ILE A 177 -5.29 9.63 -3.29
N PRO A 178 -4.24 8.90 -2.90
CA PRO A 178 -4.36 7.48 -2.58
C PRO A 178 -5.33 7.26 -1.41
N ILE A 179 -6.04 6.13 -1.41
CA ILE A 179 -6.99 5.75 -0.36
C ILE A 179 -6.55 4.43 0.26
N ILE A 180 -6.47 4.38 1.59
CA ILE A 180 -6.28 3.11 2.29
C ILE A 180 -7.61 2.37 2.45
N ILE A 181 -7.64 1.14 1.96
CA ILE A 181 -8.77 0.22 2.11
C ILE A 181 -8.30 -1.06 2.78
N ARG A 182 -9.25 -1.75 3.40
CA ARG A 182 -9.03 -3.08 3.97
C ARG A 182 -10.16 -3.99 3.53
N SER A 183 -9.90 -5.29 3.52
CA SER A 183 -10.95 -6.29 3.29
C SER A 183 -12.13 -6.00 4.24
N PRO A 184 -13.34 -5.70 3.71
CA PRO A 184 -14.45 -5.27 4.52
C PRO A 184 -15.18 -6.47 5.14
N HIS A 185 -15.83 -6.21 6.27
CA HIS A 185 -16.90 -7.05 6.78
C HIS A 185 -18.23 -6.34 6.56
N VAL A 186 -19.28 -7.03 6.14
CA VAL A 186 -20.56 -6.38 5.82
C VAL A 186 -21.71 -7.07 6.50
N GLY A 187 -22.43 -6.33 7.35
CA GLY A 187 -23.73 -6.74 7.89
C GLY A 187 -24.85 -6.34 6.93
N ILE A 188 -25.77 -7.25 6.66
CA ILE A 188 -26.90 -7.03 5.75
C ILE A 188 -28.21 -7.11 6.54
N TYR A 189 -29.03 -6.07 6.41
CA TYR A 189 -30.26 -5.90 7.16
C TYR A 189 -31.45 -5.66 6.23
N LYS A 190 -32.63 -6.08 6.68
CA LYS A 190 -33.93 -5.74 6.09
C LYS A 190 -34.87 -5.35 7.23
N ASP A 191 -35.41 -4.13 7.19
CA ASP A 191 -36.30 -3.60 8.24
C ASP A 191 -35.72 -3.82 9.65
N ASP A 192 -34.45 -3.41 9.84
CA ASP A 192 -33.63 -3.60 11.06
C ASP A 192 -33.32 -5.06 11.47
N THR A 193 -33.85 -6.05 10.75
CA THR A 193 -33.54 -7.47 10.97
C THR A 193 -32.23 -7.84 10.29
N SER A 194 -31.26 -8.33 11.06
CA SER A 194 -29.97 -8.83 10.54
C SER A 194 -30.18 -10.13 9.77
N LEU A 195 -30.09 -10.07 8.44
CA LEU A 195 -30.27 -11.23 7.58
C LEU A 195 -29.02 -12.12 7.57
N CYS A 196 -27.86 -11.51 7.35
CA CYS A 196 -26.60 -12.23 7.29
C CYS A 196 -25.41 -11.30 7.53
N SER A 197 -24.26 -11.93 7.78
CA SER A 197 -22.97 -11.26 7.89
C SER A 197 -22.01 -11.86 6.87
N CYS A 198 -21.45 -11.02 5.99
CA CYS A 198 -20.57 -11.45 4.90
C CYS A 198 -19.13 -10.98 5.14
N SER A 199 -18.19 -11.91 5.01
CA SER A 199 -16.75 -11.64 5.03
C SER A 199 -16.02 -12.46 3.97
N GLN A 200 -14.75 -12.13 3.75
CA GLN A 200 -13.87 -12.89 2.86
C GLN A 200 -13.46 -14.21 3.54
N TRP A 201 -13.55 -15.33 2.83
CA TRP A 201 -13.05 -16.63 3.28
C TRP A 201 -11.53 -16.69 3.13
N PHE A 202 -10.80 -17.06 4.20
CA PHE A 202 -9.36 -17.39 4.19
C PHE A 202 -8.56 -16.47 3.26
N GLY A 203 -8.52 -15.21 3.62
CA GLY A 203 -7.64 -14.21 3.05
C GLY A 203 -7.35 -13.24 4.18
N GLU A 204 -6.07 -13.05 4.45
CA GLU A 204 -5.54 -12.14 5.47
C GLU A 204 -6.26 -10.79 5.42
N LEU A 205 -6.24 -10.04 6.52
CA LEU A 205 -6.73 -8.66 6.62
C LEU A 205 -5.97 -7.74 5.65
N GLU A 206 -6.19 -7.92 4.35
CA GLU A 206 -5.44 -7.31 3.27
C GLU A 206 -5.68 -5.82 3.38
N THR A 207 -4.59 -5.10 3.64
CA THR A 207 -4.58 -3.66 3.63
C THR A 207 -3.97 -3.22 2.32
N THR A 208 -4.71 -2.45 1.54
CA THR A 208 -4.29 -1.98 0.22
C THR A 208 -4.35 -0.47 0.19
N ILE A 209 -3.39 0.16 -0.48
CA ILE A 209 -3.48 1.59 -0.84
C ILE A 209 -3.91 1.63 -2.30
N LEU A 210 -5.13 2.11 -2.53
CA LEU A 210 -5.72 2.25 -3.84
C LEU A 210 -5.30 3.60 -4.44
N GLN A 211 -4.55 3.58 -5.54
CA GLN A 211 -4.07 4.80 -6.20
C GLN A 211 -5.21 5.53 -6.94
N PRO A 212 -5.07 6.83 -7.27
CA PRO A 212 -6.05 7.55 -8.07
C PRO A 212 -6.40 6.82 -9.38
N GLY A 213 -7.68 6.57 -9.61
CA GLY A 213 -8.18 5.87 -10.80
C GLY A 213 -8.18 4.34 -10.69
N GLU A 214 -7.62 3.75 -9.63
CA GLU A 214 -7.66 2.31 -9.41
C GLU A 214 -8.99 1.84 -8.80
N ASN A 215 -9.24 0.54 -8.93
CA ASN A 215 -10.31 -0.16 -8.24
C ASN A 215 -9.81 -1.48 -7.65
N LYS A 216 -10.46 -1.93 -6.58
CA LYS A 216 -10.20 -3.22 -5.93
C LYS A 216 -11.52 -3.88 -5.58
N THR A 217 -11.68 -5.12 -6.00
CA THR A 217 -12.87 -5.93 -5.70
C THR A 217 -12.55 -6.99 -4.66
N TYR A 218 -13.38 -7.07 -3.63
CA TYR A 218 -13.39 -8.14 -2.63
C TYR A 218 -14.59 -9.04 -2.87
N ILE A 219 -14.35 -10.35 -2.95
CA ILE A 219 -15.40 -11.37 -3.05
C ILE A 219 -15.63 -11.94 -1.65
N LEU A 220 -16.79 -11.66 -1.08
CA LEU A 220 -17.19 -12.06 0.25
C LEU A 220 -18.08 -13.30 0.13
N THR A 221 -17.50 -14.46 0.39
CA THR A 221 -18.16 -15.78 0.23
C THR A 221 -18.59 -16.41 1.56
N LEU A 222 -18.08 -15.92 2.70
CA LEU A 222 -18.55 -16.33 4.03
C LEU A 222 -19.74 -15.47 4.44
N CYS A 223 -20.92 -15.76 3.88
CA CYS A 223 -22.16 -15.15 4.33
C CYS A 223 -22.85 -16.08 5.33
N SER A 224 -22.64 -15.83 6.62
CA SER A 224 -23.36 -16.52 7.70
C SER A 224 -24.81 -16.04 7.70
N ALA A 225 -25.69 -16.81 7.06
CA ALA A 225 -27.10 -16.54 6.99
C ALA A 225 -27.79 -16.84 8.33
N PHE A 226 -28.50 -15.86 8.87
CA PHE A 226 -29.32 -16.00 10.08
C PHE A 226 -30.79 -16.13 9.75
N TYR A 227 -31.26 -15.36 8.76
CA TYR A 227 -32.64 -15.34 8.31
C TYR A 227 -32.71 -15.26 6.78
N PRO A 228 -33.73 -15.86 6.16
CA PRO A 228 -33.96 -15.69 4.73
C PRO A 228 -34.39 -14.26 4.40
N VAL A 229 -34.08 -13.81 3.18
CA VAL A 229 -34.58 -12.54 2.64
C VAL A 229 -36.11 -12.59 2.50
N THR A 230 -36.62 -13.74 2.04
CA THR A 230 -38.03 -14.00 1.77
C THR A 230 -38.33 -15.50 1.67
N THR A 231 -39.58 -15.85 1.94
CA THR A 231 -40.20 -17.16 1.70
C THR A 231 -41.23 -17.12 0.57
N ASP A 232 -41.52 -15.94 -0.01
CA ASP A 232 -42.49 -15.81 -1.10
C ASP A 232 -41.89 -16.28 -2.43
N ALA A 233 -42.33 -17.45 -2.90
CA ALA A 233 -41.90 -18.08 -4.14
C ALA A 233 -42.09 -17.21 -5.40
N LYS A 234 -42.89 -16.13 -5.35
CA LYS A 234 -42.98 -15.16 -6.47
C LYS A 234 -41.71 -14.31 -6.63
N GLY A 235 -40.85 -14.26 -5.63
CA GLY A 235 -39.72 -13.34 -5.57
C GLY A 235 -40.17 -11.88 -5.46
N GLY A 236 -39.29 -10.94 -5.77
CA GLY A 236 -39.60 -9.52 -5.69
C GLY A 236 -38.38 -8.64 -5.50
N GLU A 237 -38.63 -7.35 -5.28
CA GLU A 237 -37.60 -6.37 -4.94
C GLU A 237 -37.61 -6.10 -3.43
N TYR A 238 -36.45 -6.27 -2.80
CA TYR A 238 -36.29 -6.10 -1.36
C TYR A 238 -35.25 -5.02 -1.09
N LYS A 239 -35.64 -3.98 -0.35
CA LYS A 239 -34.71 -2.97 0.15
C LYS A 239 -33.86 -3.58 1.26
N LEU A 240 -32.56 -3.36 1.18
CA LEU A 240 -31.57 -3.83 2.14
C LEU A 240 -30.72 -2.65 2.62
N THR A 241 -30.38 -2.68 3.90
CA THR A 241 -29.38 -1.79 4.49
C THR A 241 -28.09 -2.56 4.69
N LEU A 242 -27.00 -2.04 4.14
CA LEU A 242 -25.66 -2.61 4.24
C LEU A 242 -24.82 -1.76 5.18
N LYS A 243 -24.32 -2.37 6.26
CA LYS A 243 -23.37 -1.74 7.18
C LYS A 243 -22.00 -2.32 6.91
N ILE A 244 -21.07 -1.47 6.47
CA ILE A 244 -19.71 -1.87 6.12
C ILE A 244 -18.80 -1.56 7.30
N TYR A 245 -18.16 -2.60 7.79
CA TYR A 245 -17.28 -2.59 8.95
C TYR A 245 -15.82 -2.77 8.53
N ILE A 246 -14.95 -1.96 9.12
CA ILE A 246 -13.51 -2.17 9.10
C ILE A 246 -13.03 -2.11 10.55
N ARG A 247 -12.39 -3.18 11.02
CA ARG A 247 -11.94 -3.33 12.42
C ARG A 247 -13.04 -3.10 13.48
N GLY A 248 -14.27 -3.46 13.13
CA GLY A 248 -15.43 -3.32 14.03
C GLY A 248 -16.08 -1.93 14.01
N GLU A 249 -15.51 -0.96 13.31
CA GLU A 249 -16.12 0.37 13.13
C GLU A 249 -16.93 0.42 11.84
N ILE A 250 -18.12 1.03 11.89
CA ILE A 250 -18.94 1.27 10.70
C ILE A 250 -18.31 2.43 9.94
N ILE A 251 -17.79 2.16 8.74
CA ILE A 251 -17.21 3.18 7.88
C ILE A 251 -18.23 3.77 6.90
N LYS A 252 -19.29 3.01 6.59
CA LYS A 252 -20.32 3.41 5.65
C LYS A 252 -21.59 2.60 5.86
N GLU A 253 -22.72 3.26 5.68
CA GLU A 253 -24.04 2.65 5.59
C GLU A 253 -24.62 2.97 4.21
N LEU A 254 -25.16 1.95 3.55
CA LEU A 254 -25.68 2.04 2.18
C LEU A 254 -27.03 1.36 2.09
N GLU A 255 -27.98 1.98 1.40
CA GLU A 255 -29.20 1.31 0.96
C GLU A 255 -29.00 0.70 -0.43
N THR A 256 -29.51 -0.52 -0.62
CA THR A 256 -29.55 -1.17 -1.93
C THR A 256 -30.86 -1.93 -2.11
N THR A 257 -31.13 -2.36 -3.34
CA THR A 257 -32.30 -3.18 -3.67
C THR A 257 -31.84 -4.51 -4.25
N LEU A 258 -32.21 -5.61 -3.60
CA LEU A 258 -31.99 -6.96 -4.08
C LEU A 258 -33.20 -7.43 -4.87
N LYS A 259 -32.98 -7.85 -6.11
CA LYS A 259 -34.00 -8.51 -6.94
C LYS A 259 -33.91 -10.02 -6.73
N VAL A 260 -34.93 -10.59 -6.11
CA VAL A 260 -35.06 -12.04 -5.90
C VAL A 260 -35.89 -12.60 -7.05
N PRO A 261 -35.36 -13.57 -7.83
CA PRO A 261 -36.13 -14.22 -8.89
C PRO A 261 -37.24 -15.09 -8.30
N PRO A 262 -38.33 -15.36 -9.05
CA PRO A 262 -39.29 -16.40 -8.69
C PRO A 262 -38.61 -17.77 -8.51
N LEU A 263 -39.16 -18.60 -7.63
CA LEU A 263 -38.73 -19.99 -7.46
C LEU A 263 -39.11 -20.79 -8.72
N SER A 264 -38.11 -21.33 -9.41
CA SER A 264 -38.25 -22.16 -10.62
C SER A 264 -38.28 -23.65 -10.31
#